data_AF-A0A7V8ZE79-F1
#
_entry.id   AF-A0A7V8ZE79-F1
#
_cell.length_a   1.000
_cell.length_b   1.000
_cell.length_c   1.000
_cell.angle_alpha   90.00
_cell.angle_beta   90.00
_cell.angle_gamma   90.00
#
_symmetry.space_group_name_H-M   'P 1'
#
loop_
_entity.id
_entity.type
_entity.pdbx_description
1 polymer ?
#
loop_
_entity_poly.entity_id
_entity_poly.type
_entity_poly.pdbx_seq_one_letter_code
_entity_poly.pdbx_strand_id
1 'polypeptide(L)' 'MFDALSERLQATLSDVRSSGKLTEEDLTQALRAIRLALLEADVNFKVVKQFTSTV' A
#
# COMPACT_ATOMS: atom_id res chain seq x y z
N MET A 1 -16.05 -3.56 16.85
CA MET A 1 -15.10 -2.41 16.92
C MET A 1 -14.06 -2.45 15.79
N PHE A 2 -13.65 -3.65 15.33
CA PHE A 2 -12.81 -3.85 14.12
C PHE A 2 -13.61 -3.89 12.80
N ASP A 3 -14.93 -3.79 12.88
CA ASP A 3 -15.84 -3.94 11.74
C ASP A 3 -15.69 -2.79 10.75
N ALA A 4 -15.61 -1.54 11.24
CA ALA A 4 -15.42 -0.37 10.39
C ALA A 4 -14.06 -0.36 9.65
N LEU A 5 -13.04 -1.03 10.22
CA LEU A 5 -11.74 -1.22 9.55
C LEU A 5 -11.83 -2.32 8.49
N SER A 6 -12.52 -3.43 8.80
CA SER A 6 -12.71 -4.55 7.87
C SER A 6 -13.53 -4.14 6.64
N GLU A 7 -14.56 -3.32 6.84
CA GLU A 7 -15.42 -2.83 5.77
C GLU A 7 -14.67 -1.89 4.83
N ARG A 8 -13.83 -1.01 5.37
CA ARG A 8 -12.95 -0.13 4.58
C ARG A 8 -11.91 -0.93 3.77
N LEU A 9 -11.30 -1.94 4.38
CA LEU A 9 -10.35 -2.81 3.70
C LEU A 9 -10.99 -3.59 2.55
N GLN A 10 -12.21 -4.10 2.74
CA GLN A 10 -12.94 -4.79 1.68
C GLN A 10 -13.32 -3.87 0.52
N ALA A 11 -13.72 -2.63 0.81
CA ALA A 11 -14.02 -1.64 -0.23
C ALA A 11 -12.77 -1.31 -1.07
N THR A 12 -11.63 -1.03 -0.42
CA THR A 12 -10.38 -0.71 -1.12
C THR A 12 -9.85 -1.88 -1.95
N LEU A 13 -9.92 -3.11 -1.42
CA LEU A 13 -9.54 -4.30 -2.19
C LEU A 13 -10.46 -4.55 -3.39
N SER A 14 -11.74 -4.20 -3.28
CA SER A 14 -12.72 -4.35 -4.37
C SER A 14 -12.43 -3.38 -5.51
N ASP A 15 -12.08 -2.13 -5.18
CA ASP A 15 -11.71 -1.11 -6.17
C ASP A 15 -10.43 -1.51 -6.92
N VAL A 16 -9.42 -2.01 -6.19
CA VAL A 16 -8.16 -2.49 -6.78
C VAL A 16 -8.40 -3.72 -7.66
N ARG A 17 -9.30 -4.64 -7.27
CA ARG A 17 -9.71 -5.78 -8.11
C ARG A 17 -10.46 -5.35 -9.38
N SER A 18 -11.18 -4.23 -9.35
CA SER A 18 -11.96 -3.72 -10.48
C SER A 18 -11.10 -2.98 -11.52
N SER A 19 -9.94 -2.48 -11.12
CA SER A 19 -8.96 -1.86 -12.01
C SER A 19 -8.18 -2.95 -12.74
N GLY A 20 -8.80 -3.52 -13.79
CA GLY A 20 -8.32 -4.70 -14.52
C GLY A 20 -6.92 -4.61 -15.16
N LYS A 21 -6.21 -3.48 -15.06
CA LYS A 21 -4.79 -3.34 -15.41
C LYS A 21 -4.13 -2.30 -14.51
N LEU A 22 -3.35 -2.75 -13.52
CA LEU A 22 -2.33 -1.90 -12.89
C LEU A 22 -1.23 -1.63 -13.92
N THR A 23 -0.97 -0.36 -14.18
CA THR A 23 0.20 0.05 -14.97
C THR A 23 1.43 0.09 -14.07
N GLU A 24 2.62 -0.06 -14.66
CA GLU A 24 3.88 0.10 -13.90
C GLU A 24 3.99 1.49 -13.26
N GLU A 25 3.34 2.49 -13.86
CA GLU A 25 3.32 3.86 -13.38
C GLU A 25 2.48 3.98 -12.09
N ASP A 26 1.28 3.37 -12.07
CA ASP A 26 0.43 3.30 -10.88
C ASP A 26 1.11 2.54 -9.73
N LEU A 27 1.77 1.42 -10.04
CA LEU A 27 2.51 0.63 -9.07
C LEU A 27 3.68 1.43 -8.48
N THR A 28 4.43 2.13 -9.32
CA THR A 28 5.56 2.96 -8.89
C THR A 28 5.12 4.11 -8.01
N GLN A 29 4.01 4.77 -8.34
CA GLN A 29 3.43 5.82 -7.50
C GLN A 29 2.95 5.27 -6.15
N ALA A 30 2.27 4.13 -6.15
CA ALA A 30 1.80 3.48 -4.93
C ALA A 30 2.97 3.07 -4.01
N LEU A 31 4.02 2.45 -4.55
CA LEU A 31 5.22 2.08 -3.79
C LEU A 31 5.92 3.29 -3.18
N ARG A 32 5.93 4.43 -3.88
CA ARG A 32 6.49 5.68 -3.38
C ARG A 32 5.67 6.25 -2.22
N ALA A 33 4.35 6.24 -2.33
CA ALA A 33 3.45 6.68 -1.27
C ALA A 33 3.58 5.79 -0.02
N ILE A 34 3.63 4.46 -0.19
CA ILE A 34 3.83 3.50 0.89
C ILE A 34 5.17 3.75 1.60
N ARG A 35 6.25 3.98 0.85
CA ARG A 35 7.57 4.29 1.41
C ARG A 35 7.54 5.55 2.27
N LEU A 36 6.85 6.60 1.82
CA LEU A 36 6.77 7.85 2.56
C LEU A 36 5.98 7.67 3.86
N ALA A 37 4.81 7.03 3.78
CA ALA A 37 3.96 6.76 4.93
C ALA A 37 4.66 5.90 6.00
N LEU A 38 5.46 4.92 5.58
CA LEU A 38 6.24 4.10 6.51
C LEU A 38 7.34 4.92 7.22
N LEU A 39 7.98 5.86 6.52
CA LEU A 39 8.99 6.72 7.14
C LEU A 39 8.36 7.76 8.08
N GLU A 40 7.18 8.28 7.76
CA GLU A 40 6.41 9.18 8.63
C GLU A 40 5.91 8.50 9.92
N ALA A 41 5.67 7.19 9.86
CA ALA A 41 5.26 6.38 11.01
C ALA A 41 6.43 5.90 11.89
N ASP A 42 7.61 6.52 11.79
CA ASP A 42 8.85 6.16 12.51
C ASP A 42 9.34 4.71 12.29
N VAL A 43 9.02 4.12 11.13
CA VAL A 43 9.52 2.79 10.78
C VAL A 43 10.98 2.85 10.37
N ASN A 44 11.79 1.89 10.83
CA ASN A 44 13.21 1.81 10.49
C ASN A 44 13.43 1.72 8.97
N PHE A 45 14.29 2.59 8.45
CA PHE A 45 14.63 2.66 7.02
C PHE A 45 15.04 1.30 6.40
N LYS A 46 15.74 0.43 7.15
CA LYS A 46 16.13 -0.90 6.66
C LYS A 46 14.90 -1.78 6.39
N VAL A 47 13.89 -1.70 7.25
CA VAL A 47 12.62 -2.44 7.13
C VAL A 47 11.84 -1.91 5.93
N VAL A 48 11.74 -0.59 5.78
CA VAL A 48 11.08 0.04 4.64
C VAL A 48 11.73 -0.37 3.31
N LYS A 49 13.07 -0.34 3.25
CA LYS A 49 13.83 -0.73 2.05
C LYS A 49 13.63 -2.21 1.70
N GLN A 50 13.66 -3.10 2.70
CA GLN A 50 13.44 -4.53 2.49
C GLN A 50 12.00 -4.80 2.02
N PHE A 51 11.02 -4.13 2.61
CA PHE A 51 9.62 -4.23 2.23
C PHE A 51 9.40 -3.82 0.77
N THR A 52 9.92 -2.66 0.35
CA THR A 52 9.78 -2.18 -1.04
C THR A 52 10.61 -2.95 -2.07
N SER A 53 11.54 -3.82 -1.64
CA SER A 53 12.35 -4.65 -2.54
C SER A 53 11.81 -6.08 -2.70
N THR A 54 10.87 -6.49 -1.84
CA THR A 54 10.29 -7.85 -1.84
C THR A 54 9.01 -7.91 -2.68
N VAL A 55 8.38 -6.76 -2.91
CA VAL A 55 7.21 -6.56 -3.77
C VAL A 55 7.67 -6.12 -5.16
#